data_AF-A0AAF0Z8D1-F1
#
_entry.id   AF-A0AAF0Z8D1-F1
#
_cell.length_a   1.000
_cell.length_b   1.000
_cell.length_c   1.000
_cell.angle_alpha   90.00
_cell.angle_beta   90.00
_cell.angle_gamma   90.00
#
_symmetry.space_group_name_H-M   'P 1'
#
loop_
_entity.id
_entity.type
_entity.pdbx_description
1 polymer ?
#
loop_
_entity_poly.entity_id
_entity_poly.type
_entity_poly.pdbx_seq_one_letter_code
_entity_poly.pdbx_strand_id
1 'polypeptide(L)'
;MLGNAVKPTHLLILLIILVLLFGAKKLPDLAKSVGQSLKIFKKEMKELTEDDDKTAPTVQVVTPEQGAATPPVTPVDVTANPPRTPSGSTTPPQA
;
A
#
# COMPACT_ATOMS: atom_id res chain seq x y z
N MET A 1 21.48 22.66 26.83
CA MET A 1 22.59 21.80 26.38
C MET A 1 22.24 20.88 25.19
N LEU A 2 20.99 20.86 24.68
CA LEU A 2 20.55 19.94 23.62
C LEU A 2 20.60 20.51 22.18
N GLY A 3 20.79 21.82 22.01
CA GLY A 3 20.67 22.51 20.72
C GLY A 3 21.75 22.19 19.68
N ASN A 4 22.84 21.51 20.08
CA ASN A 4 23.93 21.16 19.16
C ASN A 4 23.82 19.75 18.56
N ALA A 5 23.04 18.86 19.19
CA ALA A 5 22.93 17.46 18.76
C ALA A 5 22.10 17.32 17.47
N VAL A 6 21.20 18.29 17.22
CA VAL A 6 20.31 18.31 16.06
C VAL A 6 20.78 19.31 15.00
N LYS A 7 22.10 19.57 14.95
CA LYS A 7 22.65 20.42 13.92
C LYS A 7 22.41 19.79 12.54
N PRO A 8 21.91 20.57 11.55
CA PRO A 8 21.60 20.06 10.21
C PRO A 8 22.76 19.27 9.59
N THR A 9 24.00 19.65 9.89
CA THR A 9 25.21 18.95 9.46
C THR A 9 25.31 17.53 9.99
N HIS A 10 24.97 17.28 11.26
CA HIS A 10 25.02 15.94 11.86
C HIS A 10 23.93 15.04 11.28
N LEU A 11 22.73 15.58 11.05
CA LEU A 11 21.67 14.84 10.35
C LEU A 11 22.03 14.49 8.92
N LEU A 12 22.68 15.41 8.19
CA LEU A 12 23.12 15.15 6.82
C LEU A 12 24.14 14.01 6.76
N ILE A 13 25.10 14.00 7.69
CA ILE A 13 26.10 12.93 7.81
C ILE A 13 25.44 11.58 8.14
N LEU A 14 24.51 11.56 9.09
CA LEU A 14 23.76 10.35 9.43
C LEU A 14 22.94 9.83 8.24
N LEU A 15 22.28 10.74 7.52
CA LEU A 15 21.51 10.41 6.31
C LEU A 15 22.40 9.81 5.22
N ILE A 16 23.60 10.38 5.00
CA ILE A 16 24.57 9.86 4.05
C ILE A 16 24.96 8.43 4.41
N ILE A 17 25.30 8.15 5.67
CA ILE A 17 25.64 6.80 6.14
C ILE A 17 24.46 5.84 5.92
N LEU A 18 23.23 6.28 6.22
CA LEU A 18 22.03 5.47 6.01
C LEU A 18 21.80 5.17 4.52
N VAL A 19 22.03 6.15 3.64
CA VAL A 19 21.98 5.97 2.18
C VAL A 19 23.08 5.02 1.68
N LEU A 20 24.27 5.04 2.27
CA LEU A 20 25.36 4.12 1.92
C LEU A 20 25.04 2.67 2.33
N LEU A 21 24.43 2.46 3.50
CA LEU A 21 24.07 1.13 4.00
C LEU A 21 22.85 0.54 3.27
N PHE A 22 21.79 1.33 3.12
CA PHE A 22 20.51 0.86 2.56
C PHE A 22 20.42 1.10 1.05
N GLY A 23 21.20 2.03 0.50
CA GLY A 23 21.15 2.44 -0.90
C GLY A 23 20.15 3.57 -1.17
N ALA A 24 20.49 4.45 -2.12
CA ALA A 24 19.66 5.60 -2.51
C ALA A 24 18.26 5.23 -3.02
N LYS A 25 18.06 3.98 -3.48
CA LYS A 25 16.77 3.50 -3.99
C LYS A 25 15.86 2.90 -2.91
N LYS A 26 16.39 2.49 -1.75
CA LYS A 26 15.61 1.83 -0.69
C LYS A 26 15.05 2.81 0.33
N LEU A 27 15.78 3.87 0.66
CA LEU A 27 15.28 4.94 1.51
C LEU A 27 13.98 5.60 1.03
N PRO A 28 13.85 6.02 -0.24
CA PRO A 28 12.60 6.62 -0.74
C PRO A 28 11.45 5.60 -0.85
N ASP A 29 11.77 4.33 -1.07
CA ASP A 29 10.80 3.24 -1.15
C ASP A 29 10.18 2.94 0.23
N LEU A 30 11.03 2.83 1.26
CA LEU A 30 10.62 2.70 2.66
C LEU A 30 9.87 3.94 3.15
N ALA A 31 10.32 5.14 2.80
CA ALA A 31 9.63 6.37 3.16
C ALA A 31 8.24 6.47 2.53
N LYS A 32 8.07 6.00 1.28
CA LYS A 32 6.76 5.97 0.62
C LYS A 32 5.79 5.00 1.29
N SER A 33 6.22 3.77 1.59
CA SER A 33 5.35 2.78 2.24
C SER A 33 4.96 3.19 3.66
N VAL A 34 5.92 3.65 4.46
CA VAL A 34 5.68 4.15 5.82
C VAL A 34 4.84 5.43 5.79
N GLY A 35 5.12 6.34 4.87
CA GLY A 35 4.38 7.58 4.69
C GLY A 35 2.92 7.35 4.30
N GLN A 36 2.63 6.32 3.50
CA GLN A 36 1.27 5.96 3.12
C GLN A 36 0.49 5.40 4.32
N SER A 37 1.08 4.52 5.12
CA SER A 37 0.49 4.05 6.38
C SER A 37 0.25 5.19 7.37
N LEU A 38 1.20 6.11 7.49
CA LEU A 38 1.07 7.26 8.38
C LEU A 38 0.02 8.27 7.88
N LYS A 39 -0.14 8.43 6.55
CA LYS A 39 -1.18 9.29 5.95
C LYS A 39 -2.57 8.77 6.26
N ILE A 40 -2.79 7.47 6.12
CA ILE A 40 -4.07 6.83 6.45
C ILE A 40 -4.32 6.98 7.95
N PHE A 41 -3.36 6.59 8.79
CA PHE A 41 -3.47 6.74 10.24
C PHE A 41 -3.76 8.18 10.68
N LYS A 42 -3.10 9.18 10.06
CA LYS A 42 -3.34 10.59 10.33
C LYS A 42 -4.76 11.01 9.94
N LYS A 43 -5.28 10.49 8.83
CA LYS A 43 -6.64 10.77 8.35
C LYS A 43 -7.68 10.18 9.28
N GLU A 44 -7.55 8.90 9.64
CA GLU A 44 -8.46 8.24 10.60
C GLU A 44 -8.40 8.94 11.97
N MET A 45 -7.20 9.27 12.48
CA MET A 45 -7.07 10.00 13.73
C MET A 45 -7.66 11.41 13.69
N LYS A 46 -7.57 12.07 12.54
CA LYS A 46 -8.13 13.40 12.32
C LYS A 46 -9.66 13.32 12.23
N GLU A 47 -10.22 12.31 11.57
CA GLU A 47 -11.66 12.03 11.56
C GLU A 47 -12.21 11.80 12.98
N LEU A 48 -11.53 10.98 13.79
CA LEU A 48 -11.89 10.78 15.20
C LEU A 48 -11.75 12.03 16.09
N THR A 49 -10.97 13.03 15.66
CA THR A 49 -10.80 14.31 16.36
C THR A 49 -11.72 15.41 15.80
N GLU A 50 -12.13 15.28 14.53
CA GLU A 50 -12.92 16.27 13.79
C GLU A 50 -14.40 15.91 13.66
N ASP A 51 -14.84 14.75 14.18
CA ASP A 51 -16.27 14.43 14.35
C ASP A 51 -17.00 15.38 15.32
N ASP A 52 -16.30 16.31 15.99
CA ASP A 52 -16.89 17.48 16.66
C ASP A 52 -17.08 18.72 15.75
N ASP A 53 -16.41 18.81 14.57
CA ASP A 53 -16.42 20.00 13.70
C ASP A 53 -16.28 19.67 12.19
N LYS A 54 -17.37 19.20 11.58
CA LYS A 54 -17.81 19.42 10.17
C LYS A 54 -16.79 19.33 9.00
N THR A 55 -16.88 18.21 8.28
CA THR A 55 -16.89 18.01 6.79
C THR A 55 -16.06 18.94 5.88
N ALA A 56 -15.02 18.39 5.23
CA ALA A 56 -14.57 18.81 3.90
C ALA A 56 -13.90 17.65 3.10
N PRO A 57 -14.33 17.32 1.87
CA PRO A 57 -13.68 16.32 1.04
C PRO A 57 -12.49 16.96 0.31
N THR A 58 -11.28 16.44 0.52
CA THR A 58 -10.10 16.85 -0.27
C THR A 58 -9.85 15.85 -1.40
N VAL A 59 -9.78 16.43 -2.60
CA VAL A 59 -9.68 15.84 -3.93
C VAL A 59 -8.54 14.82 -4.03
N GLN A 60 -8.88 13.62 -4.53
CA GLN A 60 -7.89 12.65 -5.00
C GLN A 60 -7.22 13.21 -6.26
N VAL A 61 -5.95 13.63 -6.13
CA VAL A 61 -5.09 13.86 -7.28
C VAL A 61 -4.71 12.50 -7.84
N VAL A 62 -5.52 12.03 -8.79
CA VAL A 62 -5.05 11.17 -9.87
C VAL A 62 -4.01 11.98 -10.65
N THR A 63 -2.76 11.55 -10.68
CA THR A 63 -1.80 12.01 -11.68
C THR A 63 -1.96 11.13 -12.92
N PRO A 64 -2.49 11.65 -14.04
CA PRO A 64 -2.37 11.00 -15.34
C PRO A 64 -0.99 11.26 -15.95
N GLU A 65 -0.45 10.26 -16.66
CA GLU A 65 0.54 10.29 -17.78
C GLU A 65 1.35 8.98 -17.75
N GLN A 66 0.85 7.88 -18.33
CA GLN A 66 0.91 7.56 -19.77
C GLN A 66 2.33 7.31 -20.27
N GLY A 67 2.75 6.04 -20.19
CA GLY A 67 3.73 5.43 -21.09
C GLY A 67 3.03 4.30 -21.83
N ALA A 68 2.81 4.50 -23.12
CA ALA A 68 2.03 3.63 -23.99
C ALA A 68 2.64 2.22 -24.16
N ALA A 69 1.83 1.19 -23.93
CA ALA A 69 1.63 0.05 -24.84
C ALA A 69 0.46 -0.82 -24.32
N THR A 70 -0.70 -0.66 -24.96
CA THR A 70 -1.79 -1.66 -24.98
C THR A 70 -1.23 -3.01 -25.49
N PRO A 71 -1.76 -4.17 -25.05
CA PRO A 71 -3.11 -4.61 -25.37
C PRO A 71 -4.01 -4.94 -24.15
N PRO A 72 -5.33 -5.01 -24.36
CA PRO A 72 -6.31 -5.28 -23.32
C PRO A 72 -6.23 -6.76 -22.92
N VAL A 73 -6.03 -7.05 -21.64
CA VAL A 73 -6.43 -8.35 -21.10
C VAL A 73 -7.87 -8.21 -20.62
N THR A 74 -8.77 -8.71 -21.45
CA THR A 74 -10.20 -8.89 -21.17
C THR A 74 -10.37 -9.50 -19.78
N PRO A 75 -11.25 -8.97 -18.92
CA PRO A 75 -11.67 -9.65 -17.71
C PRO A 75 -12.34 -10.96 -18.15
N VAL A 76 -11.68 -12.10 -17.95
CA VAL A 76 -12.35 -13.39 -18.01
C VAL A 76 -13.25 -13.49 -16.78
N ASP A 77 -14.51 -13.17 -17.05
CA ASP A 77 -15.70 -13.51 -16.31
C ASP A 77 -15.53 -14.79 -15.47
N VAL A 78 -15.52 -14.66 -14.15
CA VAL A 78 -15.69 -15.78 -13.22
C VAL A 78 -17.19 -16.02 -13.04
N THR A 79 -17.88 -16.39 -14.13
CA THR A 79 -19.20 -17.01 -14.11
C THR A 79 -19.18 -18.27 -14.96
N ALA A 80 -18.55 -19.33 -14.43
CA ALA A 80 -18.73 -20.68 -14.95
C ALA A 80 -18.95 -21.63 -13.78
N ASN A 81 -20.14 -21.51 -13.18
CA ASN A 81 -20.77 -22.58 -12.43
C ASN A 81 -20.91 -23.80 -13.37
N PRO A 82 -20.23 -24.94 -13.14
CA PRO A 82 -20.55 -26.16 -13.86
C PRO A 82 -21.66 -26.94 -13.12
N PRO A 83 -22.48 -27.70 -13.85
CA PRO A 83 -23.79 -28.19 -13.40
C PRO A 83 -23.72 -29.28 -12.32
N ARG A 84 -24.80 -29.36 -11.51
CA ARG A 84 -25.13 -30.56 -10.72
C ARG A 84 -25.29 -31.77 -11.64
N THR A 85 -24.82 -32.93 -11.17
CA THR A 85 -25.47 -34.28 -11.15
C THR A 85 -24.40 -35.38 -11.14
N PRO A 86 -24.71 -36.65 -10.79
CA PRO A 86 -25.62 -37.14 -9.75
C PRO A 86 -24.91 -38.21 -8.86
N SER A 87 -25.61 -38.63 -7.81
CA SER A 87 -25.30 -39.83 -7.02
C SER A 87 -24.89 -41.04 -7.87
N GLY A 88 -23.76 -41.66 -7.50
CA GLY A 88 -23.32 -42.97 -7.96
C GLY A 88 -22.92 -43.81 -6.75
N SER A 89 -23.88 -44.60 -6.27
CA SER A 89 -23.65 -45.78 -5.43
C SER A 89 -22.53 -46.66 -5.97
N THR A 90 -21.66 -47.17 -5.10
CA THR A 90 -21.31 -48.62 -5.00
C THR A 90 -20.07 -48.84 -4.13
N THR A 91 -20.32 -49.50 -3.00
CA THR A 91 -19.41 -50.28 -2.14
C THR A 91 -18.53 -51.25 -2.95
N PRO A 92 -17.25 -51.43 -2.57
CA PRO A 92 -16.85 -52.78 -2.15
C PRO A 92 -15.86 -52.81 -0.96
N PRO A 93 -15.90 -53.85 -0.10
CA PRO A 93 -14.90 -54.10 0.93
C PRO A 93 -13.71 -54.92 0.37
N GLN A 94 -12.48 -54.45 0.58
CA GLN A 94 -11.21 -55.20 0.54
C GLN A 94 -10.22 -54.38 1.39
N ALA A 95 -9.51 -54.88 2.40
CA ALA A 95 -9.15 -56.22 2.84
C ALA A 95 -9.08 -56.28 4.37
#